data_AF-A0AAE6ZHP9-F1
#
_entry.id   AF-A0AAE6ZHP9-F1
#
_cell.length_a   1.000
_cell.length_b   1.000
_cell.length_c   1.000
_cell.angle_alpha   90.00
_cell.angle_beta   90.00
_cell.angle_gamma   90.00
#
_symmetry.space_group_name_H-M   'P 1'
#
loop_
_entity.id
_entity.type
_entity.pdbx_description
1 polymer ?
#
loop_
_entity_poly.entity_id
_entity_poly.type
_entity_poly.pdbx_seq_one_letter_code
_entity_poly.pdbx_strand_id
1 'polypeptide(L)'
;MFTGFFSSSLQRRFCEGFLFYPIRRLRQYGGYIFKQYKSKSGIKTLLENQRQIFDYNGYYASELARQLKDTALPQAAKLSRKLEALYVASRQEMQHNAVGFMEFNEVIISYYRELSTYQVVVLESLEKEMKPAIRIKADDAALQSFRPDYHGNVRDVMKAFIKESNRTAGYLQKCIDGDSNIYDICADRKMQDLVNSIKEMTLIQRGMVTLLQHWEDQQRLNGLQVYYN
;
A
#
# COMPACT_ATOMS: atom_id res chain seq x y z
N MET A 1 -1.69 47.76 -11.66
CA MET A 1 -2.44 48.17 -12.87
C MET A 1 -2.49 46.99 -13.83
N PHE A 2 -3.64 46.32 -13.89
CA PHE A 2 -3.95 45.27 -14.87
C PHE A 2 -4.73 45.94 -16.00
N THR A 3 -4.15 46.04 -17.20
CA THR A 3 -4.84 46.62 -18.37
C THR A 3 -5.56 45.51 -19.14
N GLY A 4 -6.89 45.62 -19.23
CA GLY A 4 -7.78 44.67 -19.86
C GLY A 4 -7.59 44.54 -21.37
N PHE A 5 -6.95 43.46 -21.80
CA PHE A 5 -6.74 43.14 -23.22
C PHE A 5 -7.49 41.89 -23.71
N PHE A 6 -8.32 41.26 -22.87
CA PHE A 6 -9.25 40.22 -23.34
C PHE A 6 -10.67 40.74 -23.21
N SER A 7 -11.30 41.05 -24.34
CA SER A 7 -12.73 41.35 -24.33
C SER A 7 -13.47 40.09 -23.88
N SER A 8 -14.31 40.22 -22.86
CA SER A 8 -15.17 39.14 -22.34
C SER A 8 -16.04 38.49 -23.44
N SER A 9 -16.27 39.22 -24.54
CA SER A 9 -16.95 38.72 -25.74
C SER A 9 -16.15 37.69 -26.55
N LEU A 10 -14.82 37.78 -26.59
CA LEU A 10 -13.98 36.85 -27.35
C LEU A 10 -13.80 35.52 -26.59
N GLN A 11 -13.67 35.60 -25.27
CA GLN A 11 -13.67 34.42 -24.39
C GLN A 11 -15.03 33.71 -24.38
N ARG A 12 -16.16 34.45 -24.39
CA ARG A 12 -17.50 33.84 -24.54
C ARG A 12 -17.66 33.12 -25.87
N ARG A 13 -17.30 33.73 -27.01
CA ARG A 13 -17.38 33.08 -28.33
C ARG A 13 -16.50 31.83 -28.45
N PHE A 14 -15.34 31.83 -27.79
CA PHE A 14 -14.46 30.65 -27.77
C PHE A 14 -15.10 29.49 -27.00
N CYS A 15 -15.73 29.76 -25.85
CA CYS A 15 -16.40 28.74 -25.04
C CYS A 15 -17.76 28.28 -25.60
N GLU A 16 -18.49 29.16 -26.30
CA GLU A 16 -19.78 28.83 -26.93
C GLU A 16 -19.65 27.85 -28.11
N GLY A 17 -18.51 27.83 -28.81
CA GLY A 17 -18.25 26.91 -29.93
C GLY A 17 -18.00 25.45 -29.52
N PHE A 18 -17.69 25.18 -28.25
CA PHE A 18 -17.42 23.83 -27.75
C PHE A 18 -18.67 23.09 -27.27
N LEU A 19 -19.81 23.77 -27.13
CA LEU A 19 -21.08 23.17 -26.71
C LEU A 19 -21.78 22.37 -27.82
N PHE A 20 -21.36 22.49 -29.09
CA PHE A 20 -22.08 21.93 -30.24
C PHE A 20 -21.28 21.02 -31.18
N TYR A 21 -20.00 20.73 -30.90
CA TYR A 21 -19.21 19.85 -31.76
C TYR A 21 -19.05 18.45 -31.17
N PRO A 22 -19.47 17.38 -31.87
CA PRO A 22 -19.20 16.02 -31.43
C PRO A 22 -17.69 15.82 -31.29
N ILE A 23 -17.23 15.43 -30.10
CA ILE A 23 -15.80 15.26 -29.74
C ILE A 23 -15.03 14.43 -30.79
N ARG A 24 -15.69 13.47 -31.45
CA ARG A 24 -15.13 12.68 -32.56
C ARG A 24 -14.62 13.54 -33.74
N ARG A 25 -15.28 14.66 -34.04
CA ARG A 25 -14.89 15.58 -35.13
C ARG A 25 -13.83 16.60 -34.71
N LEU A 26 -13.50 16.72 -33.42
CA LEU A 26 -12.41 17.57 -32.92
C LEU A 26 -11.06 16.83 -32.93
N ARG A 27 -11.04 15.49 -32.85
CA ARG A 27 -9.79 14.69 -32.97
C ARG A 27 -9.04 14.94 -34.28
N GLN A 28 -9.75 15.08 -35.39
CA GLN A 28 -9.20 15.42 -36.71
C GLN A 28 -8.59 16.84 -36.78
N TYR A 29 -8.91 17.71 -35.82
CA TYR A 29 -8.30 19.04 -35.65
C TYR A 29 -7.45 19.13 -34.38
N GLY A 30 -7.02 18.00 -33.80
CA GLY A 30 -6.29 17.97 -32.53
C GLY A 30 -5.03 18.83 -32.51
N GLY A 31 -4.41 19.10 -33.66
CA GLY A 31 -3.28 20.03 -33.79
C GLY A 31 -3.62 21.53 -33.75
N TYR A 32 -4.90 21.92 -33.89
CA TYR A 32 -5.32 23.32 -33.92
C TYR A 32 -5.49 23.95 -32.54
N ILE A 33 -5.82 23.16 -31.51
CA ILE A 33 -5.95 23.70 -30.13
C ILE A 33 -4.57 24.10 -29.58
N PHE A 34 -3.51 23.43 -30.02
CA PHE A 34 -2.12 23.73 -29.62
C PHE A 34 -1.47 24.87 -30.42
N LYS A 35 -2.11 25.33 -31.52
CA LYS A 35 -1.55 26.38 -32.40
C LYS A 35 -1.50 27.78 -31.76
N GLN A 36 -2.10 27.97 -30.57
CA GLN A 36 -2.11 29.28 -29.88
C GLN A 36 -1.04 29.45 -28.80
N TYR A 37 -0.30 28.41 -28.45
CA TYR A 37 0.84 28.58 -27.55
C TYR A 37 2.03 29.09 -28.36
N LYS A 38 2.52 30.30 -28.05
CA LYS A 38 3.73 30.85 -28.66
C LYS A 38 4.83 29.79 -28.57
N SER A 39 5.55 29.53 -29.66
CA SER A 39 6.60 28.49 -29.72
C SER A 39 7.69 28.64 -28.64
N LYS A 40 7.85 29.84 -28.07
CA LYS A 40 8.77 30.17 -26.97
C LYS A 40 8.17 30.09 -25.56
N SER A 41 6.90 29.70 -25.39
CA SER A 41 6.23 29.72 -24.08
C SER A 41 6.68 28.58 -23.15
N GLY A 42 7.46 27.61 -23.64
CA GLY A 42 7.82 26.42 -22.87
C GLY A 42 6.65 25.48 -22.59
N ILE A 43 5.42 25.85 -22.96
CA ILE A 43 4.19 25.07 -22.68
C ILE A 43 4.21 23.75 -23.43
N LYS A 44 4.76 23.69 -24.65
CA LYS A 44 4.94 22.42 -25.36
C LYS A 44 5.87 21.49 -24.59
N THR A 45 6.98 22.01 -24.06
CA THR A 45 7.94 21.25 -23.25
C THR A 45 7.37 20.85 -21.89
N LEU A 46 6.54 21.72 -21.27
CA LEU A 46 5.79 21.42 -20.04
C LEU A 46 4.73 20.34 -20.27
N LEU A 47 4.00 20.42 -21.38
CA LEU A 47 3.01 19.43 -21.79
C LEU A 47 3.69 18.14 -22.26
N GLU A 48 4.88 18.19 -22.84
CA GLU A 48 5.70 17.01 -23.21
C GLU A 48 6.31 16.36 -21.97
N ASN A 49 6.75 17.15 -20.99
CA ASN A 49 7.17 16.68 -19.67
C ASN A 49 5.99 16.11 -18.86
N GLN A 50 4.78 16.64 -19.01
CA GLN A 50 3.55 16.07 -18.44
C GLN A 50 2.98 14.90 -19.28
N ARG A 51 3.28 14.84 -20.59
CA ARG A 51 2.91 13.75 -21.51
C ARG A 51 3.85 12.56 -21.44
N GLN A 52 5.00 12.68 -20.77
CA GLN A 52 5.56 11.49 -20.14
C GLN A 52 4.51 11.05 -19.12
N ILE A 53 3.60 10.18 -19.58
CA ILE A 53 2.61 9.48 -18.79
C ILE A 53 3.40 8.95 -17.60
N PHE A 54 3.29 9.64 -16.45
CA PHE A 54 3.87 9.12 -15.24
C PHE A 54 3.14 7.81 -15.02
N ASP A 55 3.84 6.70 -15.22
CA ASP A 55 3.28 5.37 -15.04
C ASP A 55 3.11 5.16 -13.54
N TYR A 56 2.05 5.77 -12.99
CA TYR A 56 1.72 5.72 -11.57
C TYR A 56 1.48 4.26 -11.16
N ASN A 57 0.93 3.44 -12.05
CA ASN A 57 0.76 2.01 -11.85
C ASN A 57 2.10 1.30 -11.69
N GLY A 58 3.01 1.50 -12.64
CA GLY A 58 4.37 0.97 -12.56
C GLY A 58 5.13 1.47 -11.34
N TYR A 59 4.96 2.75 -10.97
CA TYR A 59 5.58 3.34 -9.78
C TYR A 59 5.10 2.65 -8.48
N TYR A 60 3.79 2.64 -8.22
CA TYR A 60 3.26 2.04 -6.99
C TYR A 60 3.48 0.52 -6.94
N ALA A 61 3.36 -0.17 -8.09
CA ALA A 61 3.65 -1.60 -8.17
C ALA A 61 5.12 -1.90 -7.84
N SER A 62 6.05 -1.12 -8.39
CA SER A 62 7.48 -1.27 -8.13
C SER A 62 7.83 -0.98 -6.68
N GLU A 63 7.26 0.08 -6.10
CA GLU A 63 7.51 0.45 -4.71
C GLU A 63 6.94 -0.58 -3.73
N LEU A 64 5.73 -1.10 -4.00
CA LEU A 64 5.12 -2.15 -3.20
C LEU A 64 5.90 -3.47 -3.31
N ALA A 65 6.36 -3.85 -4.51
CA ALA A 65 7.19 -5.03 -4.71
C ALA A 65 8.53 -4.92 -3.98
N ARG A 66 9.15 -3.75 -4.03
CA ARG A 66 10.39 -3.45 -3.29
C ARG A 66 10.16 -3.61 -1.79
N GLN A 67 9.11 -3.00 -1.24
CA GLN A 67 8.79 -3.16 0.19
C GLN A 67 8.51 -4.63 0.56
N LEU A 68 7.78 -5.38 -0.25
CA LEU A 68 7.50 -6.79 0.00
C LEU A 68 8.77 -7.62 0.07
N LYS A 69 9.62 -7.52 -0.95
CA LYS A 69 10.82 -8.34 -1.10
C LYS A 69 11.90 -7.97 -0.09
N ASP A 70 12.13 -6.68 0.11
CA ASP A 70 13.29 -6.20 0.87
C ASP A 70 12.97 -6.06 2.37
N THR A 71 11.70 -5.91 2.74
CA THR A 71 11.32 -5.63 4.15
C THR A 71 10.24 -6.57 4.69
N ALA A 72 9.06 -6.67 4.05
CA ALA A 72 7.91 -7.33 4.66
C ALA A 72 8.08 -8.86 4.77
N LEU A 73 8.48 -9.54 3.69
CA LEU A 73 8.69 -10.99 3.69
C LEU A 73 9.87 -11.39 4.60
N PRO A 74 11.05 -10.73 4.55
CA PRO A 74 12.14 -11.02 5.49
C PRO A 74 11.73 -10.79 6.95
N GLN A 75 10.99 -9.72 7.26
CA GLN A 75 10.55 -9.44 8.62
C GLN A 75 9.52 -10.46 9.11
N ALA A 76 8.56 -10.87 8.27
CA ALA A 76 7.60 -11.91 8.59
C ALA A 76 8.31 -13.23 8.90
N ALA A 77 9.28 -13.65 8.07
CA ALA A 77 10.06 -14.86 8.30
C ALA A 77 10.89 -14.79 9.60
N LYS A 78 11.49 -13.63 9.90
CA LYS A 78 12.21 -13.39 11.16
C LYS A 78 11.27 -13.49 12.36
N LEU A 79 10.08 -12.91 12.26
CA LEU A 79 9.07 -12.94 13.32
C LEU A 79 8.55 -14.37 13.58
N SER A 80 8.29 -15.14 12.53
CA SER A 80 7.88 -16.56 12.64
C SER A 80 8.92 -17.39 13.40
N ARG A 81 10.21 -17.24 13.07
CA ARG A 81 11.29 -17.93 13.79
C ARG A 81 11.38 -17.54 15.27
N LYS A 82 11.15 -16.27 15.59
CA LYS A 82 11.11 -15.79 16.98
C LYS A 82 9.95 -16.40 17.75
N LEU A 83 8.77 -16.50 17.14
CA LEU A 83 7.59 -17.15 17.73
C LEU A 83 7.84 -18.63 18.00
N GLU A 84 8.40 -19.36 17.03
CA GLU A 84 8.78 -20.77 17.19
C GLU A 84 9.78 -20.96 18.34
N ALA A 85 10.83 -20.13 18.39
CA ALA A 85 11.83 -20.21 19.44
C ALA A 85 11.24 -19.94 20.83
N LEU A 86 10.30 -18.99 20.93
CA LEU A 86 9.61 -18.69 22.18
C LEU A 86 8.66 -19.82 22.60
N TYR A 87 7.94 -20.40 21.64
CA TYR A 87 7.05 -21.55 21.89
C TYR A 87 7.81 -22.80 22.35
N VAL A 88 8.98 -23.08 21.77
CA VAL A 88 9.83 -24.19 22.21
C VAL A 88 10.33 -23.97 23.64
N ALA A 89 10.75 -22.74 23.96
CA ALA A 89 11.20 -22.38 25.31
C ALA A 89 10.06 -22.49 26.34
N SER A 90 8.87 -21.96 26.04
CA SER A 90 7.73 -22.01 26.95
C SER A 90 7.25 -23.45 27.20
N ARG A 91 7.34 -24.34 26.22
CA ARG A 91 6.97 -25.75 26.35
C ARG A 91 7.90 -26.54 27.29
N GLN A 92 9.18 -26.21 27.33
CA GLN A 92 10.15 -26.87 28.22
C GLN A 92 9.84 -26.54 29.68
N GLU A 93 9.53 -25.28 29.96
CA GLU A 93 9.24 -24.75 31.30
C GLU A 93 7.83 -25.13 31.80
N MET A 94 6.88 -25.34 30.88
CA MET A 94 5.53 -25.87 31.19
C MET A 94 5.55 -27.23 31.90
N GLN A 95 6.61 -28.03 31.75
CA GLN A 95 6.76 -29.28 32.50
C GLN A 95 6.78 -29.06 34.02
N HIS A 96 7.00 -27.82 34.47
CA HIS A 96 7.13 -27.46 35.87
C HIS A 96 5.99 -26.56 36.38
N ASN A 97 5.27 -25.84 35.51
CA ASN A 97 4.12 -25.00 35.89
C ASN A 97 3.07 -24.94 34.75
N ALA A 98 2.00 -25.74 34.80
CA ALA A 98 1.10 -25.90 33.63
C ALA A 98 0.00 -24.83 33.47
N VAL A 99 -0.51 -24.24 34.57
CA VAL A 99 -1.76 -23.45 34.53
C VAL A 99 -1.57 -22.05 33.96
N GLY A 100 -0.47 -21.36 34.30
CA GLY A 100 -0.20 -20.00 33.83
C GLY A 100 0.16 -19.87 32.35
N PHE A 101 0.36 -20.99 31.65
CA PHE A 101 0.90 -21.02 30.30
C PHE A 101 -0.09 -21.39 29.21
N MET A 102 -1.27 -21.90 29.58
CA MET A 102 -2.27 -22.27 28.57
C MET A 102 -2.66 -21.06 27.74
N GLU A 103 -3.05 -19.96 28.38
CA GLU A 103 -3.43 -18.72 27.69
C GLU A 103 -2.26 -18.14 26.88
N PHE A 104 -1.05 -18.12 27.46
CA PHE A 104 0.15 -17.64 26.77
C PHE A 104 0.42 -18.43 25.49
N ASN A 105 0.40 -19.77 25.57
CA ASN A 105 0.64 -20.62 24.41
C ASN A 105 -0.49 -20.54 23.39
N GLU A 106 -1.74 -20.39 23.81
CA GLU A 106 -2.86 -20.15 22.89
C GLU A 106 -2.65 -18.87 22.08
N VAL A 107 -2.24 -17.78 22.74
CA VAL A 107 -1.93 -16.51 22.06
C VAL A 107 -0.77 -16.67 21.09
N ILE A 108 0.34 -17.32 21.50
CA ILE A 108 1.49 -17.54 20.62
C ILE A 108 1.15 -18.43 19.42
N ILE A 109 0.43 -19.54 19.64
CA ILE A 109 0.03 -20.47 18.57
C ILE A 109 -0.94 -19.79 17.61
N SER A 110 -1.94 -19.06 18.12
CA SER A 110 -2.90 -18.33 17.30
C SER A 110 -2.19 -17.32 16.41
N TYR A 111 -1.33 -16.49 17.01
CA TYR A 111 -0.61 -15.47 16.27
C TYR A 111 0.37 -16.06 15.24
N TYR A 112 1.04 -17.18 15.56
CA TYR A 112 1.89 -17.88 14.60
C TYR A 112 1.10 -18.40 13.38
N ARG A 113 -0.09 -18.96 13.59
CA ARG A 113 -0.96 -19.44 12.50
C ARG A 113 -1.45 -18.28 11.64
N GLU A 114 -1.87 -17.19 12.28
CA GLU A 114 -2.29 -15.99 11.58
C GLU A 114 -1.15 -15.37 10.78
N LEU A 115 0.04 -15.24 11.35
CA LEU A 115 1.22 -14.72 10.66
C LEU A 115 1.60 -15.59 9.46
N SER A 116 1.57 -16.91 9.62
CA SER A 116 1.85 -17.86 8.54
C SER A 116 0.83 -17.71 7.40
N THR A 117 -0.45 -17.58 7.75
CA THR A 117 -1.52 -17.37 6.78
C THR A 117 -1.37 -16.02 6.09
N TYR A 118 -1.08 -14.96 6.83
CA TYR A 118 -0.85 -13.63 6.31
C TYR A 118 0.35 -13.58 5.35
N GLN A 119 1.46 -14.23 5.72
CA GLN A 119 2.64 -14.31 4.86
C GLN A 119 2.31 -14.95 3.51
N VAL A 120 1.67 -16.12 3.51
CA VAL A 120 1.37 -16.86 2.27
C VAL A 120 0.23 -16.21 1.47
N VAL A 121 -0.88 -15.87 2.13
CA VAL A 121 -2.10 -15.42 1.45
C VAL A 121 -2.03 -13.96 1.05
N VAL A 122 -1.39 -13.11 1.85
CA VAL A 122 -1.33 -11.66 1.60
C VAL A 122 0.00 -11.29 0.97
N LEU A 123 1.13 -11.52 1.66
CA LEU A 123 2.42 -10.99 1.19
C LEU A 123 2.90 -11.66 -0.09
N GLU A 124 2.91 -12.99 -0.13
CA GLU A 124 3.37 -13.73 -1.32
C GLU A 124 2.41 -13.59 -2.51
N SER A 125 1.10 -13.54 -2.27
CA SER A 125 0.12 -13.27 -3.33
C SER A 125 0.32 -11.88 -3.92
N LEU A 126 0.50 -10.87 -3.06
CA LEU A 126 0.75 -9.50 -3.50
C LEU A 126 2.08 -9.40 -4.27
N GLU A 127 3.13 -10.10 -3.84
CA GLU A 127 4.41 -10.16 -4.56
C GLU A 127 4.23 -10.78 -5.96
N LYS A 128 3.46 -11.86 -6.08
CA LYS A 128 3.16 -12.51 -7.37
C LYS A 128 2.38 -11.58 -8.30
N GLU A 129 1.42 -10.82 -7.78
CA GLU A 129 0.64 -9.84 -8.54
C GLU A 129 1.47 -8.64 -9.00
N MET A 130 2.48 -8.21 -8.21
CA MET A 130 3.31 -7.08 -8.62
C MET A 130 4.31 -7.44 -9.75
N LYS A 131 4.75 -8.70 -9.85
CA LYS A 131 5.69 -9.16 -10.90
C LYS A 131 5.25 -8.83 -12.34
N PRO A 132 4.01 -9.11 -12.76
CA PRO A 132 3.52 -8.71 -14.08
C PRO A 132 3.36 -7.20 -14.18
N ALA A 133 2.87 -6.52 -13.13
CA ALA A 133 2.63 -5.07 -13.14
C ALA A 133 3.90 -4.23 -13.38
N ILE A 134 5.08 -4.72 -12.95
CA ILE A 134 6.38 -4.07 -13.19
C ILE A 134 6.83 -4.20 -14.66
N ARG A 135 6.34 -5.19 -15.40
CA ARG A 135 6.74 -5.47 -16.79
C ARG A 135 5.87 -4.78 -17.84
N ILE A 136 4.73 -4.21 -17.43
CA ILE A 136 3.80 -3.52 -18.32
C ILE A 136 4.42 -2.18 -18.73
N LYS A 137 4.50 -1.93 -20.04
CA LYS A 137 4.88 -0.60 -20.56
C LYS A 137 3.68 0.34 -20.48
N ALA A 138 3.92 1.65 -20.36
CA ALA A 138 2.87 2.67 -20.21
C ALA A 138 1.73 2.59 -21.26
N ASP A 139 2.00 2.10 -22.48
CA ASP A 139 0.98 1.91 -23.54
C ASP A 139 0.02 0.73 -23.26
N ASP A 140 0.48 -0.32 -22.56
CA ASP A 140 -0.32 -1.49 -22.17
C ASP A 140 -1.03 -1.29 -20.82
N ALA A 141 -0.58 -0.32 -20.01
CA ALA A 141 -1.16 0.00 -18.70
C ALA A 141 -2.61 0.53 -18.79
N ALA A 142 -3.00 1.06 -19.94
CA ALA A 142 -4.37 1.48 -20.23
C ALA A 142 -5.33 0.29 -20.49
N LEU A 143 -4.81 -0.90 -20.79
CA LEU A 143 -5.59 -2.06 -21.25
C LEU A 143 -5.82 -3.12 -20.17
N GLN A 144 -5.01 -3.17 -19.11
CA GLN A 144 -5.28 -4.10 -18.01
C GLN A 144 -6.24 -3.48 -17.00
N SER A 145 -7.42 -4.10 -16.87
CA SER A 145 -8.39 -3.80 -15.83
C SER A 145 -7.73 -4.03 -14.47
N PHE A 146 -7.23 -2.95 -13.90
CA PHE A 146 -6.86 -2.86 -12.51
C PHE A 146 -8.06 -3.33 -11.67
N ARG A 147 -7.83 -4.14 -10.62
CA ARG A 147 -8.90 -4.63 -9.72
C ARG A 147 -8.91 -3.76 -8.45
N PRO A 148 -9.53 -2.56 -8.45
CA PRO A 148 -9.58 -1.69 -7.27
C PRO A 148 -10.13 -2.43 -6.04
N ASP A 149 -11.12 -3.30 -6.25
CA ASP A 149 -11.72 -4.12 -5.20
C ASP A 149 -10.68 -5.07 -4.54
N TYR A 150 -9.72 -5.59 -5.31
CA TYR A 150 -8.69 -6.47 -4.76
C TYR A 150 -7.73 -5.72 -3.82
N HIS A 151 -7.24 -4.54 -4.23
CA HIS A 151 -6.34 -3.74 -3.39
C HIS A 151 -7.04 -3.19 -2.14
N GLY A 152 -8.32 -2.81 -2.26
CA GLY A 152 -9.16 -2.47 -1.11
C GLY A 152 -9.28 -3.63 -0.12
N ASN A 153 -9.61 -4.82 -0.61
CA ASN A 153 -9.70 -6.03 0.22
C ASN A 153 -8.36 -6.39 0.89
N VAL A 154 -7.26 -6.35 0.14
CA VAL A 154 -5.91 -6.60 0.68
C VAL A 154 -5.57 -5.60 1.79
N ARG A 155 -5.84 -4.31 1.57
CA ARG A 155 -5.63 -3.25 2.56
C ARG A 155 -6.44 -3.53 3.84
N ASP A 156 -7.70 -3.94 3.70
CA ASP A 156 -8.58 -4.16 4.85
C ASP A 156 -8.15 -5.41 5.64
N VAL A 157 -7.73 -6.48 4.96
CA VAL A 157 -7.09 -7.65 5.59
C VAL A 157 -5.80 -7.24 6.31
N MET A 158 -4.94 -6.42 5.70
CA MET A 158 -3.74 -5.90 6.35
C MET A 158 -4.06 -5.09 7.60
N LYS A 159 -5.08 -4.22 7.57
CA LYS A 159 -5.54 -3.45 8.73
C LYS A 159 -6.05 -4.36 9.85
N ALA A 160 -6.81 -5.39 9.51
CA ALA A 160 -7.28 -6.38 10.48
C ALA A 160 -6.10 -7.12 11.14
N PHE A 161 -5.12 -7.55 10.35
CA PHE A 161 -3.92 -8.22 10.87
C PHE A 161 -3.06 -7.29 11.75
N ILE A 162 -2.95 -6.00 11.38
CA ILE A 162 -2.30 -4.98 12.23
C ILE A 162 -3.01 -4.88 13.59
N LYS A 163 -4.34 -4.88 13.61
CA LYS A 163 -5.11 -4.81 14.86
C LYS A 163 -4.80 -6.01 15.76
N GLU A 164 -4.79 -7.21 15.21
CA GLU A 164 -4.48 -8.43 15.96
C GLU A 164 -3.03 -8.47 16.42
N SER A 165 -2.08 -8.05 15.56
CA SER A 165 -0.66 -7.89 15.93
C SER A 165 -0.46 -6.96 17.13
N ASN A 166 -1.18 -5.83 17.16
CA ASN A 166 -1.12 -4.90 18.31
C ASN A 166 -1.74 -5.50 19.57
N ARG A 167 -2.81 -6.31 19.43
CA ARG A 167 -3.41 -7.01 20.57
C ARG A 167 -2.44 -8.03 21.16
N THR A 168 -1.81 -8.85 20.32
CA THR A 168 -0.79 -9.83 20.73
C THR A 168 0.40 -9.14 21.38
N ALA A 169 0.93 -8.07 20.76
CA ALA A 169 2.02 -7.30 21.34
C ALA A 169 1.65 -6.70 22.71
N GLY A 170 0.41 -6.21 22.86
CA GLY A 170 -0.10 -5.69 24.13
C GLY A 170 -0.25 -6.77 25.20
N TYR A 171 -0.71 -7.97 24.84
CA TYR A 171 -0.75 -9.11 25.77
C TYR A 171 0.65 -9.49 26.24
N LEU A 172 1.59 -9.68 25.30
CA LEU A 172 2.97 -10.02 25.64
C LEU A 172 3.66 -8.94 26.48
N GLN A 173 3.37 -7.66 26.23
CA GLN A 173 3.89 -6.58 27.06
C GLN A 173 3.35 -6.67 28.50
N LYS A 174 2.07 -6.99 28.70
CA LYS A 174 1.52 -7.22 30.06
C LYS A 174 2.17 -8.41 30.76
N CYS A 175 2.53 -9.46 30.01
CA CYS A 175 3.26 -10.60 30.56
C CYS A 175 4.65 -10.19 31.08
N ILE A 176 5.31 -9.24 30.40
CA ILE A 176 6.60 -8.67 30.82
C ILE A 176 6.43 -7.72 32.01
N ASP A 177 5.43 -6.84 31.96
CA ASP A 177 5.28 -5.73 32.90
C ASP A 177 4.82 -6.16 34.30
N GLY A 178 4.20 -7.35 34.45
CA GLY A 178 4.13 -8.01 35.75
C GLY A 178 2.83 -8.52 36.30
N ASP A 179 1.76 -8.58 35.51
CA ASP A 179 0.48 -9.10 36.00
C ASP A 179 0.38 -10.63 35.98
N SER A 180 1.45 -11.34 35.58
CA SER A 180 1.44 -12.80 35.42
C SER A 180 2.68 -13.45 36.03
N ASN A 181 2.51 -14.56 36.77
CA ASN A 181 3.56 -15.41 37.36
C ASN A 181 4.49 -16.09 36.31
N ILE A 182 4.60 -15.55 35.10
CA ILE A 182 5.45 -16.01 33.98
C ILE A 182 6.88 -15.43 34.13
N TYR A 183 7.21 -14.89 35.32
CA TYR A 183 8.40 -14.09 35.58
C TYR A 183 9.74 -14.83 35.45
N ASP A 184 9.76 -16.16 35.39
CA ASP A 184 11.01 -16.93 35.36
C ASP A 184 11.27 -17.64 34.02
N ILE A 185 10.33 -17.58 33.07
CA ILE A 185 10.23 -18.66 32.08
C ILE A 185 10.79 -18.31 30.70
N CYS A 186 10.69 -17.08 30.26
CA CYS A 186 11.10 -16.71 28.90
C CYS A 186 11.86 -15.39 28.88
N ALA A 187 12.91 -15.31 29.71
CA ALA A 187 13.93 -14.25 29.76
C ALA A 187 13.48 -12.95 29.10
N ASP A 188 12.92 -12.00 29.86
CA ASP A 188 12.29 -10.74 29.42
C ASP A 188 12.81 -10.18 28.09
N ARG A 189 14.12 -10.22 27.85
CA ARG A 189 14.75 -9.92 26.56
C ARG A 189 14.14 -10.62 25.33
N LYS A 190 13.92 -11.94 25.34
CA LYS A 190 13.35 -12.68 24.19
C LYS A 190 11.91 -12.26 23.91
N MET A 191 11.12 -12.07 24.97
CA MET A 191 9.72 -11.64 24.84
C MET A 191 9.65 -10.18 24.40
N GLN A 192 10.50 -9.31 24.95
CA GLN A 192 10.64 -7.92 24.53
C GLN A 192 11.11 -7.82 23.08
N ASP A 193 12.07 -8.65 22.66
CA ASP A 193 12.54 -8.74 21.28
C ASP A 193 11.45 -9.23 20.33
N LEU A 194 10.54 -10.10 20.78
CA LEU A 194 9.37 -10.52 20.01
C LEU A 194 8.39 -9.36 19.87
N VAL A 195 8.02 -8.70 20.97
CA VAL A 195 7.13 -7.52 20.97
C VAL A 195 7.66 -6.44 20.03
N ASN A 196 8.97 -6.15 20.09
CA ASN A 196 9.60 -5.18 19.22
C ASN A 196 9.52 -5.60 17.74
N SER A 197 9.75 -6.89 17.42
CA SER A 197 9.61 -7.36 16.05
C SER A 197 8.16 -7.35 15.54
N ILE A 198 7.15 -7.56 16.41
CA ILE A 198 5.74 -7.38 16.05
C ILE A 198 5.44 -5.91 15.74
N LYS A 199 5.96 -4.98 16.55
CA LYS A 199 5.82 -3.53 16.31
C LYS A 199 6.51 -3.10 15.02
N GLU A 200 7.71 -3.58 14.74
CA GLU A 200 8.42 -3.36 13.47
C GLU A 200 7.58 -3.84 12.27
N MET A 201 7.05 -5.07 12.34
CA MET A 201 6.20 -5.61 11.28
C MET A 201 4.95 -4.75 11.07
N THR A 202 4.33 -4.31 12.17
CA THR A 202 3.16 -3.42 12.14
C THR A 202 3.48 -2.09 11.44
N LEU A 203 4.67 -1.51 11.65
CA LEU A 203 5.09 -0.28 10.97
C LEU A 203 5.24 -0.49 9.46
N ILE A 204 5.87 -1.59 9.04
CA ILE A 204 5.99 -1.95 7.62
C ILE A 204 4.60 -2.10 6.99
N GLN A 205 3.69 -2.80 7.66
CA GLN A 205 2.32 -3.00 7.18
C GLN A 205 1.54 -1.70 7.07
N ARG A 206 1.71 -0.75 7.99
CA ARG A 206 1.12 0.59 7.89
C ARG A 206 1.66 1.36 6.68
N GLY A 207 2.95 1.25 6.39
CA GLY A 207 3.56 1.80 5.18
C GLY A 207 2.92 1.24 3.91
N MET A 208 2.79 -0.08 3.81
CA MET A 208 2.13 -0.74 2.67
C MET A 208 0.65 -0.35 2.54
N VAL A 209 -0.10 -0.28 3.64
CA VAL A 209 -1.50 0.20 3.65
C VAL A 209 -1.60 1.63 3.12
N THR A 210 -0.65 2.49 3.49
CA THR A 210 -0.61 3.88 3.02
C THR A 210 -0.31 3.96 1.53
N LEU A 211 0.63 3.14 1.04
CA LEU A 211 0.92 3.04 -0.39
C LEU A 211 -0.29 2.55 -1.20
N LEU A 212 -0.98 1.52 -0.72
CA LEU A 212 -2.21 1.01 -1.36
C LEU A 212 -3.31 2.08 -1.38
N GLN A 213 -3.47 2.83 -0.29
CA GLN A 213 -4.42 3.95 -0.22
C GLN A 213 -4.09 5.04 -1.23
N HIS A 214 -2.83 5.49 -1.27
CA HIS A 214 -2.40 6.51 -2.22
C HIS A 214 -2.55 6.06 -3.67
N TRP A 215 -2.27 4.78 -3.94
CA TRP A 215 -2.49 4.21 -5.25
C TRP A 215 -3.97 4.30 -5.63
N GLU A 216 -4.89 3.87 -4.76
CA GLU A 216 -6.34 3.95 -4.98
C GLU A 216 -6.83 5.39 -5.18
N ASP A 217 -6.36 6.34 -4.35
CA ASP A 217 -6.74 7.75 -4.45
C ASP A 217 -6.31 8.35 -5.81
N GLN A 218 -5.09 8.04 -6.27
CA GLN A 218 -4.59 8.49 -7.57
C GLN A 218 -5.37 7.85 -8.72
N GLN A 219 -5.78 6.58 -8.61
CA GLN A 219 -6.68 5.98 -9.59
C GLN A 219 -8.00 6.72 -9.69
N ARG A 220 -8.62 7.05 -8.54
CA ARG A 220 -9.91 7.72 -8.51
C ARG A 220 -9.82 9.08 -9.19
N LEU A 221 -8.74 9.82 -8.95
CA LEU A 221 -8.47 11.10 -9.60
C LEU A 221 -8.31 10.94 -11.12
N ASN A 222 -7.54 9.95 -11.58
CA ASN A 222 -7.34 9.68 -13.00
C ASN A 222 -8.63 9.22 -13.69
N GLY A 223 -9.41 8.34 -13.05
CA GLY A 223 -10.72 7.91 -13.55
C GLY A 223 -11.63 9.10 -13.79
N LEU A 224 -11.75 10.01 -12.81
CA LEU A 224 -12.52 11.24 -12.96
C LEU A 224 -12.01 12.09 -14.15
N GLN A 225 -10.69 12.28 -14.28
CA GLN A 225 -10.11 13.04 -15.40
C GLN A 225 -10.37 12.40 -16.77
N VAL A 226 -10.47 11.08 -16.87
CA VAL A 226 -10.82 10.39 -18.13
C VAL A 226 -12.30 10.55 -18.48
N TYR A 227 -13.21 10.60 -17.48
CA TYR A 227 -14.64 10.82 -17.72
C TYR A 227 -15.00 12.28 -18.06
N TYR A 228 -14.18 13.24 -17.64
CA TYR A 228 -14.38 14.67 -17.93
C TYR A 228 -13.66 15.16 -19.21
N ASN A 229 -12.95 14.29 -19.95
CA ASN A 229 -12.30 14.56 -21.23
C ASN A 229 -12.98 13.84 -22.40
#